data_AF-A0A4U9IB15-F1
#
_entry.id   AF-A0A4U9IB15-F1
#
_cell.length_a   1.000
_cell.length_b   1.000
_cell.length_c   1.000
_cell.angle_alpha   90.00
_cell.angle_beta   90.00
_cell.angle_gamma   90.00
#
_symmetry.space_group_name_H-M   'P 1'
#
loop_
_entity.id
_entity.type
_entity.pdbx_description
1 polymer ?
#
loop_
_entity_poly.entity_id
_entity_poly.type
_entity_poly.pdbx_seq_one_letter_code
_entity_poly.pdbx_strand_id
1 'polypeptide(L)'
;MVLKERYELHHHVQITDPAIVAAATLSHRYIADRQLPDKAIDLIDEAASSIRMQIDSKPEELDRLDRRIIQLKLEQQALKKESDEASKKRLDMLNEELEDKERQYSGLEEEWKAEKASLSGTQTIKAELEQAKIAIEQARRVGDLAQMSELQYGKIPELEKQLAAATQLEGKTMRLLRNKVTETEIADVLARWTGIPVARMMESERDKLLRMEEDLHHRVIGQDEAVEAVSNAIRRSRAGLSDPNRPIGSLPVPRPDWGR
;
A
#
# COMPACT_ATOMS: atom_id res chain seq x y z
N MET A 1 16.57 6.67 -7.75
CA MET A 1 16.25 7.89 -6.98
C MET A 1 15.30 8.81 -7.77
N VAL A 2 15.66 9.25 -8.98
CA VAL A 2 14.83 10.18 -9.79
C VAL A 2 13.42 9.66 -10.14
N LEU A 3 13.26 8.35 -10.39
CA LEU A 3 11.94 7.78 -10.74
C LEU A 3 10.97 7.83 -9.55
N LYS A 4 11.42 7.44 -8.35
CA LYS A 4 10.58 7.42 -7.14
C LYS A 4 9.90 8.77 -6.91
N GLU A 5 10.69 9.84 -6.88
CA GLU A 5 10.20 11.21 -6.63
C GLU A 5 9.16 11.65 -7.66
N ARG A 6 9.34 11.28 -8.94
CA ARG A 6 8.38 11.59 -10.01
C ARG A 6 7.06 10.85 -9.88
N TYR A 7 7.08 9.57 -9.53
CA TYR A 7 5.85 8.79 -9.31
C TYR A 7 5.10 9.26 -8.05
N GLU A 8 5.83 9.56 -6.98
CA GLU A 8 5.25 10.17 -5.78
C GLU A 8 4.56 11.50 -6.09
N LEU A 9 5.19 12.36 -6.89
CA LEU A 9 4.60 13.62 -7.34
C LEU A 9 3.39 13.41 -8.24
N HIS A 10 3.46 12.50 -9.21
CA HIS A 10 2.36 12.25 -10.13
C HIS A 10 1.11 11.75 -9.39
N HIS A 11 1.27 10.75 -8.53
CA HIS A 11 0.15 10.13 -7.79
C HIS A 11 -0.17 10.80 -6.46
N HIS A 12 0.68 11.73 -6.01
CA HIS A 12 0.55 12.43 -4.72
C HIS A 12 0.50 11.45 -3.54
N VAL A 13 1.40 10.47 -3.58
CA VAL A 13 1.56 9.44 -2.56
C VAL A 13 3.02 9.41 -2.10
N GLN A 14 3.28 8.73 -1.00
CA GLN A 14 4.63 8.43 -0.51
C GLN A 14 4.93 6.96 -0.76
N ILE A 15 6.00 6.66 -1.50
CA ILE A 15 6.39 5.29 -1.77
C ILE A 15 7.44 4.91 -0.73
N THR A 16 7.14 3.90 0.07
CA THR A 16 8.09 3.43 1.08
C THR A 16 9.19 2.59 0.43
N ASP A 17 10.41 2.64 0.96
CA ASP A 17 11.52 1.83 0.43
C ASP A 17 11.22 0.31 0.48
N PRO A 18 10.57 -0.22 1.53
CA PRO A 18 10.15 -1.62 1.53
C PRO A 18 9.15 -1.96 0.41
N ALA A 19 8.25 -1.04 0.03
CA ALA A 19 7.37 -1.25 -1.12
C ALA A 19 8.15 -1.39 -2.43
N ILE A 20 9.24 -0.64 -2.62
CA ILE A 20 10.10 -0.75 -3.82
C ILE A 20 10.78 -2.12 -3.86
N VAL A 21 11.31 -2.57 -2.72
CA VAL A 21 11.91 -3.90 -2.59
C VAL A 21 10.87 -4.99 -2.87
N ALA A 22 9.70 -4.91 -2.24
CA ALA A 22 8.61 -5.85 -2.45
C ALA A 22 8.16 -5.87 -3.92
N ALA A 23 8.03 -4.72 -4.58
CA ALA A 23 7.66 -4.65 -6.00
C ALA A 23 8.68 -5.39 -6.87
N ALA A 24 9.98 -5.19 -6.63
CA ALA A 24 11.02 -5.89 -7.37
C ALA A 24 11.02 -7.41 -7.07
N THR A 25 10.97 -7.79 -5.79
CA THR A 25 11.06 -9.19 -5.37
C THR A 25 9.83 -10.01 -5.76
N LEU A 26 8.63 -9.49 -5.50
CA LEU A 26 7.37 -10.18 -5.76
C LEU A 26 7.07 -10.24 -7.27
N SER A 27 7.33 -9.17 -8.02
CA SER A 27 7.18 -9.20 -9.49
C SER A 27 8.16 -10.17 -10.13
N HIS A 28 9.40 -10.27 -9.63
CA HIS A 28 10.35 -11.25 -10.12
C HIS A 28 9.89 -12.68 -9.83
N ARG A 29 9.30 -12.91 -8.66
CA ARG A 29 8.88 -14.25 -8.20
C ARG A 29 7.61 -14.76 -8.86
N TYR A 30 6.61 -13.90 -9.07
CA TYR A 30 5.25 -14.33 -9.45
C TYR A 30 4.81 -13.89 -10.86
N ILE A 31 5.48 -12.92 -11.48
CA ILE A 31 5.18 -12.47 -12.85
C ILE A 31 6.27 -13.02 -13.79
N ALA A 32 5.97 -14.12 -14.48
CA ALA A 32 6.93 -14.81 -15.36
C ALA A 32 6.93 -14.30 -16.81
N ASP A 33 5.83 -13.70 -17.25
CA ASP A 33 5.58 -13.23 -18.62
C ASP A 33 6.21 -11.86 -18.93
N ARG A 34 6.64 -11.12 -17.90
CA ARG A 34 7.25 -9.79 -18.03
C ARG A 34 8.65 -9.70 -17.42
N GLN A 35 9.43 -8.75 -17.90
CA GLN A 35 10.82 -8.52 -17.48
C GLN A 35 10.95 -7.33 -16.53
N LEU A 36 11.98 -7.37 -15.69
CA LEU A 36 12.42 -6.20 -14.92
C LEU A 36 13.12 -5.20 -15.84
N PRO A 37 13.04 -3.89 -15.57
CA PRO A 37 12.39 -3.24 -14.42
C PRO A 37 10.88 -2.96 -14.61
N ASP A 38 10.36 -3.12 -15.82
CA ASP A 38 9.01 -2.69 -16.25
C ASP A 38 7.89 -3.19 -15.33
N LYS A 39 7.83 -4.51 -15.09
CA LYS A 39 6.81 -5.11 -14.21
C LYS A 39 6.80 -4.61 -12.77
N ALA A 40 7.95 -4.17 -12.24
CA ALA A 40 8.02 -3.63 -10.90
C ALA A 40 7.53 -2.17 -10.86
N ILE A 41 7.79 -1.42 -11.93
CA ILE A 41 7.30 -0.06 -12.10
C ILE A 41 5.77 -0.07 -12.25
N ASP A 42 5.21 -0.98 -13.05
CA ASP A 42 3.76 -1.11 -13.22
C ASP A 42 3.05 -1.42 -11.88
N LEU A 43 3.62 -2.31 -11.05
CA LEU A 43 3.06 -2.60 -9.73
C LEU A 43 3.05 -1.38 -8.82
N ILE A 44 4.12 -0.59 -8.83
CA ILE A 44 4.21 0.65 -8.06
C ILE A 44 3.19 1.67 -8.57
N ASP A 45 3.04 1.80 -9.89
CA ASP A 45 2.12 2.74 -10.54
C ASP A 45 0.65 2.42 -10.21
N GLU A 46 0.29 1.15 -10.30
CA GLU A 46 -1.05 0.65 -9.98
C GLU A 46 -1.35 0.78 -8.48
N ALA A 47 -0.39 0.46 -7.61
CA ALA A 47 -0.54 0.63 -6.16
C ALA A 47 -0.68 2.11 -5.78
N ALA A 48 0.11 2.99 -6.40
CA ALA A 48 0.02 4.43 -6.20
C ALA A 48 -1.33 4.98 -6.66
N SER A 49 -1.82 4.55 -7.83
CA SER A 49 -3.14 4.92 -8.36
C SER A 49 -4.27 4.45 -7.44
N SER A 50 -4.15 3.23 -6.89
CA SER A 50 -5.11 2.69 -5.93
C SER A 50 -5.19 3.53 -4.65
N ILE A 51 -4.04 3.89 -4.07
CA ILE A 51 -4.00 4.77 -2.88
C ILE A 51 -4.55 6.16 -3.21
N ARG A 52 -4.22 6.69 -4.38
CA ARG A 52 -4.73 7.99 -4.83
C ARG A 52 -6.26 8.01 -4.89
N MET A 53 -6.87 6.98 -5.48
CA MET A 53 -8.33 6.84 -5.49
C MET A 53 -8.91 6.76 -4.07
N GLN A 54 -8.24 6.07 -3.14
CA GLN A 54 -8.70 5.99 -1.75
C GLN A 54 -8.64 7.34 -1.05
N ILE A 55 -7.61 8.16 -1.31
CA ILE A 55 -7.48 9.52 -0.76
C ILE A 55 -8.61 10.43 -1.24
N ASP A 56 -9.00 10.31 -2.51
CA ASP A 56 -10.07 11.11 -3.09
C ASP A 56 -11.48 10.60 -2.74
N SER A 57 -11.58 9.37 -2.28
CA SER A 57 -12.84 8.75 -1.85
C SER A 57 -13.20 9.11 -0.41
N LYS A 58 -14.50 9.09 -0.11
CA LYS A 58 -15.01 9.27 1.26
C LYS A 58 -14.52 8.11 2.15
N PRO A 59 -13.94 8.37 3.33
CA PRO A 59 -13.55 7.32 4.26
C PRO A 59 -14.73 6.43 4.65
N GLU A 60 -14.46 5.14 4.90
CA GLU A 60 -15.50 4.15 5.18
C GLU A 60 -16.33 4.50 6.43
N GLU A 61 -15.70 5.06 7.46
CA GLU A 61 -16.37 5.51 8.68
C GLU A 61 -17.40 6.61 8.39
N LEU A 62 -17.04 7.57 7.53
CA LEU A 62 -17.90 8.67 7.07
C LEU A 62 -19.06 8.15 6.21
N ASP A 63 -18.80 7.21 5.28
CA ASP A 63 -19.85 6.60 4.46
C ASP A 63 -20.84 5.78 5.29
N ARG A 64 -20.37 5.03 6.31
CA ARG A 64 -21.23 4.30 7.25
C ARG A 64 -22.14 5.24 8.05
N LEU A 65 -21.60 6.35 8.56
CA LEU A 65 -22.39 7.35 9.28
C LEU A 65 -23.43 8.02 8.37
N ASP A 66 -23.05 8.39 7.15
CA ASP A 66 -23.93 9.03 6.18
C ASP A 66 -25.13 8.14 5.84
N ARG A 67 -24.88 6.86 5.52
CA ARG A 67 -25.94 5.87 5.28
C ARG A 67 -26.87 5.71 6.47
N ARG A 68 -26.32 5.72 7.70
CA ARG A 68 -27.11 5.63 8.93
C ARG A 68 -27.98 6.87 9.13
N ILE A 69 -27.42 8.07 8.92
CA ILE A 69 -28.14 9.34 9.02
C ILE A 69 -29.29 9.37 8.02
N ILE A 70 -29.07 8.93 6.77
CA ILE A 70 -30.12 8.84 5.74
C ILE A 70 -31.23 7.88 6.18
N GLN A 71 -30.87 6.70 6.71
CA GLN A 71 -31.85 5.73 7.21
C GLN A 71 -32.72 6.33 8.33
N LEU A 72 -32.08 6.98 9.32
CA LEU A 72 -32.77 7.64 10.43
C LEU A 72 -33.68 8.76 9.91
N LYS A 73 -33.24 9.58 8.96
CA LYS A 73 -34.07 10.64 8.35
C LYS A 73 -35.31 10.09 7.65
N LEU A 74 -35.21 8.94 6.98
CA LEU A 74 -36.35 8.28 6.35
C LEU A 74 -37.34 7.76 7.40
N GLU A 75 -36.86 7.11 8.47
CA GLU A 75 -37.70 6.65 9.59
C GLU A 75 -38.36 7.85 10.30
N GLN A 76 -37.64 8.94 10.50
CA GLN A 76 -38.17 10.21 11.04
C GLN A 76 -39.33 10.74 10.19
N GLN A 77 -39.19 10.76 8.87
CA GLN A 77 -40.23 11.24 7.97
C GLN A 77 -41.48 10.34 7.95
N ALA A 78 -41.30 9.03 8.12
CA ALA A 78 -42.41 8.10 8.26
C ALA A 78 -43.18 8.34 9.56
N LEU A 79 -42.47 8.39 10.69
CA LEU A 79 -43.05 8.58 12.03
C LEU A 79 -43.73 9.94 12.21
N LYS A 80 -43.26 10.99 11.51
CA LYS A 80 -43.90 12.32 11.51
C LYS A 80 -45.35 12.32 10.99
N LYS A 81 -45.76 11.29 10.24
CA LYS A 81 -47.13 11.14 9.73
C LYS A 81 -48.06 10.39 10.69
N GLU A 82 -47.50 9.78 11.73
CA GLU A 82 -48.25 9.06 12.75
C GLU A 82 -48.53 9.97 13.96
N SER A 83 -49.55 9.64 14.74
CA SER A 83 -50.08 10.54 15.79
C SER A 83 -50.26 9.88 17.15
N ASP A 84 -49.96 8.58 17.27
CA ASP A 84 -50.00 7.83 18.51
C ASP A 84 -48.82 8.18 19.44
N GLU A 85 -49.04 7.99 20.74
CA GLU A 85 -48.06 8.27 21.81
C GLU A 85 -46.75 7.49 21.65
N ALA A 86 -46.82 6.24 21.18
CA ALA A 86 -45.64 5.41 20.98
C ALA A 86 -44.75 5.95 19.85
N SER A 87 -45.36 6.35 18.73
CA SER A 87 -44.67 6.98 17.60
C SER A 87 -44.05 8.32 17.96
N LYS A 88 -44.70 9.14 18.79
CA LYS A 88 -44.08 10.40 19.30
C LYS A 88 -42.85 10.12 20.16
N LYS A 89 -42.93 9.19 21.11
CA LYS A 89 -41.78 8.82 21.95
C LYS A 89 -40.64 8.23 21.12
N ARG A 90 -40.95 7.43 20.11
CA ARG A 90 -39.95 6.87 19.18
C ARG A 90 -39.30 7.97 18.33
N LEU A 91 -40.08 8.94 17.88
CA LEU A 91 -39.59 10.10 17.12
C LEU A 91 -38.59 10.92 17.95
N ASP A 92 -38.86 11.16 19.23
CA ASP A 92 -37.96 11.89 20.12
C ASP A 92 -36.62 11.16 20.30
N MET A 93 -36.66 9.84 20.59
CA MET A 93 -35.45 9.02 20.67
C MET A 93 -34.65 9.03 19.36
N LEU A 94 -35.35 9.00 18.22
CA LEU A 94 -34.73 9.01 16.91
C LEU A 94 -34.09 10.36 16.58
N ASN A 95 -34.70 11.47 17.03
CA ASN A 95 -34.11 12.80 16.89
C ASN A 95 -32.80 12.91 17.68
N GLU A 96 -32.77 12.38 18.92
CA GLU A 96 -31.55 12.33 19.72
C GLU A 96 -30.45 11.48 19.05
N GLU A 97 -30.79 10.30 18.53
CA GLU A 97 -29.83 9.45 17.80
C GLU A 97 -29.34 10.15 16.52
N LEU A 98 -30.24 10.82 15.80
CA LEU A 98 -29.89 11.56 14.59
C LEU A 98 -28.92 12.70 14.89
N GLU A 99 -29.16 13.48 15.94
CA GLU A 99 -28.30 14.59 16.34
C GLU A 99 -26.90 14.10 16.76
N ASP A 100 -26.83 13.01 17.52
CA ASP A 100 -25.56 12.37 17.89
C ASP A 100 -24.77 11.92 16.64
N LYS A 101 -25.45 11.26 15.69
CA LYS A 101 -24.81 10.80 14.44
C LYS A 101 -24.39 11.94 13.54
N GLU A 102 -25.19 13.00 13.41
CA GLU A 102 -24.83 14.20 12.66
C GLU A 102 -23.63 14.92 13.28
N ARG A 103 -23.55 14.98 14.62
CA ARG A 103 -22.40 15.54 15.34
C ARG A 103 -21.13 14.73 15.10
N GLN A 104 -21.20 13.40 15.19
CA GLN A 104 -20.09 12.50 14.86
C GLN A 104 -19.63 12.67 13.41
N TYR A 105 -20.59 12.75 12.47
CA TYR A 105 -20.31 12.95 11.06
C TYR A 105 -19.60 14.29 10.81
N SER A 106 -20.10 15.38 11.38
CA SER A 106 -19.50 16.71 11.23
C SER A 106 -18.07 16.76 11.76
N GLY A 107 -17.80 16.14 12.92
CA GLY A 107 -16.46 16.08 13.49
C GLY A 107 -15.47 15.33 12.59
N LEU A 108 -15.86 14.13 12.13
CA LEU A 108 -15.02 13.34 11.22
C LEU A 108 -14.86 14.00 9.84
N GLU A 109 -15.87 14.70 9.35
CA GLU A 109 -15.78 15.41 8.08
C GLU A 109 -14.80 16.59 8.16
N GLU A 110 -14.79 17.30 9.28
CA GLU A 110 -13.83 18.38 9.53
C GLU A 110 -12.40 17.85 9.64
N GLU A 111 -12.20 16.74 10.38
CA GLU A 111 -10.91 16.03 10.44
C GLU A 111 -10.44 15.61 9.04
N TRP A 112 -11.32 14.98 8.24
CA TRP A 112 -10.98 14.55 6.88
C TRP A 112 -10.61 15.73 5.96
N LYS A 113 -11.33 16.85 6.05
CA LYS A 113 -11.01 18.07 5.28
C LYS A 113 -9.67 18.66 5.72
N ALA A 114 -9.39 18.69 7.01
CA ALA A 114 -8.11 19.17 7.55
C ALA A 114 -6.94 18.30 7.10
N GLU A 115 -7.09 16.96 7.16
CA GLU A 115 -6.11 16.02 6.65
C GLU A 115 -5.89 16.21 5.14
N LYS A 116 -6.95 16.33 4.33
CA LYS A 116 -6.83 16.56 2.88
C LYS A 116 -6.13 17.88 2.55
N ALA A 117 -6.41 18.93 3.30
CA ALA A 117 -5.73 20.22 3.15
C ALA A 117 -4.24 20.12 3.48
N SER A 118 -3.88 19.39 4.54
CA SER A 118 -2.48 19.13 4.90
C SER A 118 -1.73 18.38 3.79
N LEU A 119 -2.34 17.33 3.23
CA LEU A 119 -1.76 16.57 2.10
C LEU A 119 -1.53 17.47 0.88
N SER A 120 -2.50 18.32 0.55
CA SER A 120 -2.36 19.25 -0.57
C SER A 120 -1.21 20.24 -0.35
N GLY A 121 -1.02 20.74 0.88
CA GLY A 121 0.08 21.64 1.22
C GLY A 121 1.46 20.98 1.10
N THR A 122 1.59 19.74 1.57
CA THR A 122 2.83 18.97 1.40
C THR A 122 3.13 18.72 -0.09
N GLN A 123 2.09 18.44 -0.88
CA GLN A 123 2.25 18.24 -2.31
C GLN A 123 2.74 19.49 -3.03
N THR A 124 2.21 20.67 -2.71
CA THR A 124 2.66 21.92 -3.34
C THR A 124 4.13 22.18 -3.02
N ILE A 125 4.56 21.93 -1.77
CA ILE A 125 5.97 22.06 -1.37
C ILE A 125 6.86 21.07 -2.16
N LYS A 126 6.43 19.81 -2.31
CA LYS A 126 7.17 18.82 -3.13
C LYS A 126 7.28 19.26 -4.59
N ALA A 127 6.20 19.79 -5.17
CA ALA A 127 6.18 20.25 -6.56
C ALA A 127 7.14 21.45 -6.76
N GLU A 128 7.14 22.41 -5.83
CA GLU A 128 8.08 23.53 -5.85
C GLU A 128 9.54 23.08 -5.71
N LEU A 129 9.80 22.09 -4.86
CA LEU A 129 11.14 21.52 -4.68
C LEU A 129 11.63 20.85 -5.98
N GLU A 130 10.77 20.09 -6.67
CA GLU A 130 11.14 19.47 -7.95
C GLU A 130 11.37 20.53 -9.04
N GLN A 131 10.55 21.59 -9.09
CA GLN A 131 10.79 22.70 -10.01
C GLN A 131 12.12 23.41 -9.71
N ALA A 132 12.47 23.60 -8.44
CA ALA A 132 13.76 24.15 -8.05
C ALA A 132 14.93 23.24 -8.46
N LYS A 133 14.79 21.91 -8.32
CA LYS A 133 15.76 20.90 -8.80
C LYS A 133 15.91 20.89 -10.33
N ILE A 134 14.83 21.12 -11.07
CA ILE A 134 14.89 21.25 -12.52
C ILE A 134 15.57 22.57 -12.92
N ALA A 135 15.25 23.66 -12.23
CA ALA A 135 15.81 24.98 -12.49
C ALA A 135 17.33 25.03 -12.23
N ILE A 136 17.84 24.38 -11.19
CA ILE A 136 19.28 24.31 -10.94
C ILE A 136 20.02 23.53 -12.03
N GLU A 137 19.43 22.43 -12.54
CA GLU A 137 20.01 21.67 -13.66
C GLU A 137 19.98 22.47 -14.96
N GLN A 138 18.96 23.30 -15.19
CA GLN A 138 18.91 24.23 -16.32
C GLN A 138 19.97 25.32 -16.19
N ALA A 139 20.07 25.98 -15.03
CA ALA A 139 21.06 27.01 -14.76
C ALA A 139 22.50 26.46 -14.94
N ARG A 140 22.73 25.20 -14.52
CA ARG A 140 23.99 24.49 -14.75
C ARG A 140 24.35 24.31 -16.22
N ARG A 141 23.36 24.04 -17.08
CA ARG A 141 23.58 23.88 -18.54
C ARG A 141 23.91 25.20 -19.23
N VAL A 142 23.29 26.29 -18.78
CA VAL A 142 23.48 27.63 -19.37
C VAL A 142 24.68 28.37 -18.75
N GLY A 143 25.20 27.88 -17.61
CA GLY A 143 26.34 28.46 -16.91
C GLY A 143 25.98 29.64 -16.00
N ASP A 144 24.72 29.76 -15.58
CA ASP A 144 24.27 30.81 -14.66
C ASP A 144 24.61 30.45 -13.21
N LEU A 145 25.82 30.83 -12.79
CA LEU A 145 26.33 30.55 -11.44
C LEU A 145 25.57 31.31 -10.33
N ALA A 146 24.98 32.47 -10.65
CA ALA A 146 24.24 33.27 -9.66
C ALA A 146 22.93 32.58 -9.29
N GLN A 147 22.16 32.19 -10.30
CA GLN A 147 20.91 31.46 -10.11
C GLN A 147 21.15 30.08 -9.46
N MET A 148 22.23 29.39 -9.83
CA MET A 148 22.62 28.14 -9.17
C MET A 148 22.86 28.32 -7.68
N SER A 149 23.62 29.35 -7.28
CA SER A 149 23.93 29.61 -5.86
C SER A 149 22.68 29.94 -5.05
N GLU A 150 21.78 30.75 -5.60
CA GLU A 150 20.51 31.10 -4.95
C GLU A 150 19.63 29.86 -4.72
N LEU A 151 19.48 29.02 -5.74
CA LEU A 151 18.68 27.80 -5.64
C LEU A 151 19.32 26.77 -4.70
N GLN A 152 20.63 26.54 -4.82
CA GLN A 152 21.35 25.51 -4.08
C GLN A 152 21.45 25.81 -2.58
N TYR A 153 21.68 27.08 -2.21
CA TYR A 153 21.94 27.46 -0.81
C TYR A 153 20.79 28.23 -0.16
N GLY A 154 19.81 28.71 -0.93
CA GLY A 154 18.62 29.39 -0.43
C GLY A 154 17.39 28.51 -0.54
N LYS A 155 16.81 28.45 -1.74
CA LYS A 155 15.45 27.94 -1.96
C LYS A 155 15.30 26.44 -1.72
N ILE A 156 16.24 25.61 -2.19
CA ILE A 156 16.18 24.15 -2.03
C ILE A 156 16.26 23.75 -0.55
N PRO A 157 17.26 24.19 0.25
CA PRO A 157 17.32 23.87 1.68
C PRO A 157 16.10 24.35 2.47
N GLU A 158 15.53 25.50 2.12
CA GLU A 158 14.30 26.00 2.74
C GLU A 158 13.12 25.08 2.48
N LEU A 159 12.88 24.71 1.21
CA LEU A 159 11.81 23.81 0.82
C LEU A 159 11.98 22.41 1.41
N GLU A 160 13.20 21.88 1.48
CA GLU A 160 13.49 20.59 2.14
C GLU A 160 13.14 20.64 3.63
N LYS A 161 13.47 21.74 4.32
CA LYS A 161 13.14 21.93 5.74
C LYS A 161 11.62 22.03 5.96
N GLN A 162 10.92 22.78 5.10
CA GLN A 162 9.46 22.90 5.15
C GLN A 162 8.80 21.54 4.88
N LEU A 163 9.29 20.79 3.88
CA LEU A 163 8.79 19.46 3.55
C LEU A 163 8.98 18.46 4.69
N ALA A 164 10.15 18.48 5.34
CA ALA A 164 10.43 17.62 6.49
C ALA A 164 9.49 17.93 7.67
N ALA A 165 9.24 19.21 7.95
CA ALA A 165 8.30 19.63 9.00
C ALA A 165 6.85 19.20 8.68
N ALA A 166 6.41 19.41 7.44
CA ALA A 166 5.07 18.99 6.98
C ALA A 166 4.89 17.47 7.06
N THR A 167 5.87 16.71 6.56
CA THR A 167 5.84 15.23 6.59
C THR A 167 5.81 14.68 8.02
N GLN A 168 6.52 15.33 8.95
CA GLN A 168 6.50 14.94 10.37
C GLN A 168 5.14 15.21 11.03
N LEU A 169 4.47 16.30 10.62
CA LEU A 169 3.12 16.62 11.07
C LEU A 169 2.11 15.59 10.55
N GLU A 170 2.19 15.25 9.26
CA GLU A 170 1.34 14.21 8.64
C GLU A 170 1.45 12.88 9.38
N GLY A 171 2.67 12.45 9.73
CA GLY A 171 2.90 11.20 10.45
C GLY A 171 2.27 11.13 11.84
N LYS A 172 1.88 12.26 12.44
CA LYS A 172 1.21 12.32 13.75
C LYS A 172 -0.29 12.55 13.65
N THR A 173 -0.74 13.27 12.62
CA THR A 173 -2.13 13.75 12.51
C THR A 173 -3.00 12.86 11.62
N MET A 174 -2.42 12.15 10.65
CA MET A 174 -3.20 11.36 9.68
C MET A 174 -3.74 10.07 10.29
N ARG A 175 -5.06 10.03 10.52
CA ARG A 175 -5.79 8.84 10.97
C ARG A 175 -6.72 8.31 9.89
N LEU A 176 -7.42 9.19 9.18
CA LEU A 176 -8.45 8.79 8.21
C LEU A 176 -7.84 8.50 6.83
N LEU A 177 -6.81 9.24 6.45
CA LEU A 177 -6.14 9.12 5.16
C LEU A 177 -4.80 8.39 5.27
N ARG A 178 -4.62 7.37 4.43
CA ARG A 178 -3.33 6.69 4.23
C ARG A 178 -2.78 7.08 2.87
N ASN A 179 -1.66 7.79 2.85
CA ASN A 179 -0.98 8.21 1.61
C ASN A 179 0.30 7.43 1.32
N LYS A 180 0.60 6.38 2.08
CA LYS A 180 1.82 5.59 1.96
C LYS A 180 1.57 4.30 1.20
N VAL A 181 2.33 4.07 0.14
CA VAL A 181 2.41 2.78 -0.56
C VAL A 181 3.42 1.91 0.19
N THR A 182 2.94 0.81 0.76
CA THR A 182 3.73 -0.18 1.50
C THR A 182 3.72 -1.53 0.78
N GLU A 183 4.38 -2.52 1.37
CA GLU A 183 4.44 -3.88 0.81
C GLU A 183 3.05 -4.52 0.67
N THR A 184 2.10 -4.15 1.55
CA THR A 184 0.73 -4.66 1.50
C THR A 184 0.01 -4.22 0.25
N GLU A 185 0.12 -2.94 -0.13
CA GLU A 185 -0.52 -2.41 -1.35
C GLU A 185 0.05 -3.06 -2.60
N ILE A 186 1.37 -3.32 -2.62
CA ILE A 186 2.02 -4.03 -3.72
C ILE A 186 1.52 -5.48 -3.81
N ALA A 187 1.43 -6.18 -2.68
CA ALA A 187 0.95 -7.54 -2.62
C ALA A 187 -0.54 -7.64 -3.02
N ASP A 188 -1.36 -6.68 -2.62
CA ASP A 188 -2.78 -6.60 -3.00
C ASP A 188 -2.96 -6.46 -4.51
N VAL A 189 -2.19 -5.56 -5.15
CA VAL A 189 -2.20 -5.41 -6.61
C VAL A 189 -1.78 -6.71 -7.28
N LEU A 190 -0.69 -7.32 -6.83
CA LEU A 190 -0.16 -8.54 -7.42
C LEU A 190 -1.11 -9.74 -7.24
N ALA A 191 -1.80 -9.80 -6.10
CA ALA A 191 -2.83 -10.80 -5.83
C ALA A 191 -3.99 -10.68 -6.83
N ARG A 192 -4.41 -9.44 -7.17
CA ARG A 192 -5.42 -9.22 -8.23
C ARG A 192 -4.94 -9.68 -9.60
N TRP A 193 -3.66 -9.48 -9.93
CA TRP A 193 -3.11 -9.86 -11.24
C TRP A 193 -2.90 -11.37 -11.39
N THR A 194 -2.45 -12.03 -10.32
CA THR A 194 -2.02 -13.44 -10.36
C THR A 194 -3.06 -14.42 -9.79
N GLY A 195 -4.04 -13.91 -9.04
CA GLY A 195 -5.00 -14.73 -8.28
C GLY A 195 -4.40 -15.43 -7.05
N ILE A 196 -3.12 -15.20 -6.74
CA ILE A 196 -2.46 -15.79 -5.57
C ILE A 196 -2.84 -14.96 -4.32
N PRO A 197 -3.30 -15.58 -3.22
CA PRO A 197 -3.66 -14.83 -2.02
C PRO A 197 -2.48 -14.08 -1.39
N VAL A 198 -2.72 -12.85 -0.94
CA VAL A 198 -1.73 -11.98 -0.27
C VAL A 198 -1.07 -12.68 0.92
N ALA A 199 -1.85 -13.43 1.71
CA ALA A 199 -1.34 -14.20 2.84
C ALA A 199 -0.21 -15.17 2.45
N ARG A 200 -0.25 -15.75 1.24
CA ARG A 200 0.82 -16.64 0.73
C ARG A 200 2.02 -15.86 0.19
N MET A 201 1.83 -14.60 -0.22
CA MET A 201 2.92 -13.75 -0.73
C MET A 201 3.71 -13.09 0.39
N MET A 202 3.00 -12.68 1.45
CA MET A 202 3.56 -12.04 2.64
C MET A 202 4.13 -13.05 3.64
N GLU A 203 3.88 -14.34 3.42
CA GLU A 203 4.49 -15.39 4.22
C GLU A 203 6.02 -15.33 4.11
N SER A 204 6.68 -15.32 5.28
CA SER A 204 8.14 -15.37 5.34
C SER A 204 8.65 -16.60 4.60
N GLU A 205 9.62 -16.40 3.71
CA GLU A 205 10.28 -17.51 3.00
C GLU A 205 10.84 -18.53 4.00
N ARG A 206 11.28 -18.08 5.18
CA ARG A 206 11.71 -18.96 6.27
C ARG A 206 10.59 -19.88 6.76
N ASP A 207 9.42 -19.35 7.05
CA ASP A 207 8.32 -20.13 7.61
C ASP A 207 7.76 -21.13 6.60
N LYS A 208 7.75 -20.74 5.32
CA LYS A 208 7.41 -21.62 4.20
C LYS A 208 8.41 -22.78 4.05
N LEU A 209 9.71 -22.50 4.23
CA LEU A 209 10.75 -23.53 4.18
C LEU A 209 10.71 -24.49 5.37
N LEU A 210 10.26 -24.02 6.53
CA LEU A 210 10.10 -24.84 7.74
C LEU A 210 8.90 -25.79 7.65
N ARG A 211 7.86 -25.41 6.90
CA ARG A 211 6.65 -26.22 6.68
C ARG A 211 6.64 -26.99 5.37
N MET A 212 7.76 -27.01 4.65
CA MET A 212 7.83 -27.56 3.29
C MET A 212 7.46 -29.04 3.22
N GLU A 213 7.88 -29.84 4.18
CA GLU A 213 7.55 -31.27 4.26
C GLU A 213 6.04 -31.47 4.43
N GLU A 214 5.44 -30.74 5.37
CA GLU A 214 4.00 -30.80 5.64
C GLU A 214 3.19 -30.39 4.40
N ASP A 215 3.59 -29.29 3.74
CA ASP A 215 2.97 -28.81 2.51
C ASP A 215 3.08 -29.82 1.35
N LEU A 216 4.20 -30.52 1.24
CA LEU A 216 4.39 -31.57 0.24
C LEU A 216 3.53 -32.81 0.55
N HIS A 217 3.43 -33.20 1.83
CA HIS A 217 2.63 -34.34 2.25
C HIS A 217 1.12 -34.16 2.04
N HIS A 218 0.62 -32.93 1.92
CA HIS A 218 -0.76 -32.68 1.48
C HIS A 218 -1.07 -33.24 0.09
N ARG A 219 -0.06 -33.44 -0.77
CA ARG A 219 -0.22 -33.98 -2.13
C ARG A 219 0.55 -35.28 -2.36
N VAL A 220 1.61 -35.53 -1.59
CA VAL A 220 2.47 -36.71 -1.69
C VAL A 220 2.19 -37.63 -0.52
N ILE A 221 1.60 -38.79 -0.81
CA ILE A 221 1.29 -39.80 0.19
C ILE A 221 2.49 -40.74 0.32
N GLY A 222 3.03 -40.86 1.54
CA GLY A 222 4.26 -41.61 1.81
C GLY A 222 5.52 -40.92 1.26
N GLN A 223 6.57 -41.70 0.98
CA GLN A 223 7.86 -41.20 0.46
C GLN A 223 8.55 -40.20 1.41
N ASP A 224 8.45 -40.42 2.72
CA ASP A 224 8.95 -39.50 3.75
C ASP A 224 10.44 -39.14 3.55
N GLU A 225 11.28 -40.14 3.26
CA GLU A 225 12.72 -39.95 3.01
C GLU A 225 12.99 -39.06 1.77
N ALA A 226 12.19 -39.22 0.70
CA ALA A 226 12.34 -38.41 -0.49
C ALA A 226 11.89 -36.95 -0.25
N VAL A 227 10.78 -36.77 0.45
CA VAL A 227 10.25 -35.44 0.81
C VAL A 227 11.23 -34.71 1.73
N GLU A 228 11.81 -35.40 2.72
CA GLU A 228 12.82 -34.85 3.62
C GLU A 228 14.11 -34.48 2.85
N ALA A 229 14.58 -35.35 1.96
CA ALA A 229 15.79 -35.11 1.16
C ALA A 229 15.64 -33.88 0.24
N VAL A 230 14.49 -33.74 -0.42
CA VAL A 230 14.16 -32.58 -1.28
C VAL A 230 14.10 -31.31 -0.44
N SER A 231 13.35 -31.32 0.66
CA SER A 231 13.15 -30.16 1.53
C SER A 231 14.48 -29.68 2.12
N ASN A 232 15.33 -30.60 2.57
CA ASN A 232 16.68 -30.30 3.05
C ASN A 232 17.59 -29.72 1.96
N ALA A 233 17.53 -30.24 0.73
CA ALA A 233 18.32 -29.70 -0.38
C ALA A 233 17.93 -28.25 -0.71
N ILE A 234 16.62 -27.97 -0.77
CA ILE A 234 16.11 -26.61 -1.03
C ILE A 234 16.48 -25.66 0.11
N ARG A 235 16.34 -26.07 1.37
CA ARG A 235 16.76 -25.27 2.53
C ARG A 235 18.24 -24.92 2.50
N ARG A 236 19.12 -25.88 2.19
CA ARG A 236 20.57 -25.63 2.07
C ARG A 236 20.89 -24.60 0.98
N SER A 237 20.25 -24.71 -0.18
CA SER A 237 20.43 -23.75 -1.26
C SER A 237 19.97 -22.34 -0.87
N ARG A 238 18.81 -22.23 -0.22
CA ARG A 238 18.26 -20.94 0.23
C ARG A 238 19.03 -20.31 1.39
N ALA A 239 19.69 -21.11 2.23
CA ALA A 239 20.56 -20.65 3.29
C ALA A 239 21.95 -20.19 2.80
N GLY A 240 22.23 -20.25 1.49
CA GLY A 240 23.54 -19.89 0.93
C GLY A 240 24.65 -20.90 1.28
N LEU A 241 24.28 -22.11 1.72
CA LEU A 241 25.23 -23.19 2.03
C LEU A 241 25.61 -24.01 0.78
N SER A 242 25.10 -23.63 -0.39
CA SER A 242 25.37 -24.25 -1.70
C SER A 242 26.00 -23.24 -2.66
N ASP A 243 26.76 -23.73 -3.63
CA ASP A 243 27.36 -22.93 -4.71
C ASP A 243 26.29 -22.14 -5.50
N PRO A 244 26.38 -20.80 -5.59
CA PRO A 244 25.41 -19.96 -6.31
C PRO A 244 25.27 -20.29 -7.80
N ASN A 245 26.29 -20.90 -8.42
CA ASN A 245 26.29 -21.24 -9.85
C ASN A 245 25.70 -22.62 -10.14
N ARG A 246 25.19 -23.33 -9.13
CA ARG A 246 24.61 -24.67 -9.27
C ARG A 246 23.09 -24.62 -9.08
N PRO A 247 22.34 -25.57 -9.71
CA PRO A 247 20.90 -25.66 -9.52
C PRO A 247 20.54 -25.89 -8.05
N ILE A 248 19.37 -25.38 -7.64
CA ILE A 248 18.86 -25.40 -6.25
C ILE A 248 18.86 -26.82 -5.64
N GLY A 249 18.62 -27.84 -6.47
CA GLY A 249 18.81 -29.24 -6.10
C GLY A 249 18.93 -30.13 -7.33
N SER A 250 19.81 -31.12 -7.28
CA SER A 250 19.94 -32.18 -8.29
C SER A 250 19.71 -33.53 -7.61
N LEU A 251 18.50 -34.06 -7.76
CA LEU A 251 18.07 -35.29 -7.12
C LEU A 251 17.78 -36.34 -8.21
N PRO A 252 18.55 -37.44 -8.27
CA PRO A 252 18.18 -38.57 -9.10
C PRO A 252 16.94 -39.22 -8.50
N VAL A 253 15.84 -39.29 -9.27
CA VAL A 253 14.63 -40.01 -8.86
C VAL A 253 14.76 -41.46 -9.35
N PRO A 254 15.06 -42.44 -8.47
CA PRO A 254 15.10 -43.83 -8.88
C PRO A 254 13.71 -44.26 -9.35
N ARG A 255 13.64 -44.99 -10.47
CA ARG A 255 12.36 -45.54 -10.96
C ARG A 255 11.92 -46.67 -10.03
N PRO A 256 10.61 -46.80 -9.74
CA PRO A 256 10.12 -47.96 -9.03
C PRO A 256 10.42 -49.21 -9.84
N ASP A 257 11.03 -50.21 -9.19
CA ASP A 257 11.24 -51.53 -9.79
C ASP A 257 9.91 -52.28 -9.68
N TRP A 258 9.06 -52.11 -10.69
CA TRP A 258 7.86 -52.93 -10.86
C TRP A 258 8.33 -54.32 -11.30
N GLY A 259 8.67 -55.16 -10.32
CA GLY A 259 9.11 -56.53 -10.54
C GLY A 259 8.22 -57.22 -11.59
N ARG A 260 8.87 -57.82 -12.58
CA ARG A 260 8.22 -58.71 -13.55
C ARG A 260 7.76 -60.00 -12.89
#